data_AF-A0AAN0NK09-F1
#
_entry.id   AF-A0AAN0NK09-F1
#
_cell.length_a   1.000
_cell.length_b   1.000
_cell.length_c   1.000
_cell.angle_alpha   90.00
_cell.angle_beta   90.00
_cell.angle_gamma   90.00
#
_symmetry.space_group_name_H-M   'P 1'
#
loop_
_entity.id
_entity.type
_entity.pdbx_description
1 polymer ?
#
loop_
_entity_poly.entity_id
_entity_poly.type
_entity_poly.pdbx_seq_one_letter_code
_entity_poly.pdbx_strand_id
1 'polypeptide(L)'
;MFNKKASTYTAAAAILAASFLPTISSASEISLTLKEQDITISGEFAGFQQDAYVLTTSAGELYVPAQYVTCEGEDCLIILSANTADN
;
A
#
# COMPACT_ATOMS: atom_id res chain seq x y z
N MET A 1 -35.53 32.82 -29.37
CA MET A 1 -36.46 33.33 -28.34
C MET A 1 -37.14 32.12 -27.71
N PHE A 2 -36.52 31.50 -26.69
CA PHE A 2 -37.01 30.27 -26.06
C PHE A 2 -37.57 30.59 -24.68
N ASN A 3 -38.83 30.21 -24.50
CA ASN A 3 -39.74 30.61 -23.43
C ASN A 3 -39.31 30.08 -22.06
N LYS A 4 -39.38 30.96 -21.05
CA LYS A 4 -39.29 30.63 -19.62
C LYS A 4 -40.52 29.83 -19.19
N LYS A 5 -40.33 28.67 -18.56
CA LYS A 5 -41.31 28.12 -17.62
C LYS A 5 -40.60 27.73 -16.33
N ALA A 6 -40.66 28.63 -15.36
CA ALA A 6 -40.39 28.32 -13.96
C ALA A 6 -41.56 27.47 -13.45
N SER A 7 -41.27 26.23 -13.07
CA SER A 7 -42.21 25.39 -12.33
C SER A 7 -41.49 24.87 -11.10
N THR A 8 -41.73 25.58 -10.00
CA THR A 8 -41.40 25.22 -8.64
C THR A 8 -41.93 23.82 -8.31
N TYR A 9 -41.02 22.85 -8.17
CA TYR A 9 -41.32 21.57 -7.54
C TYR A 9 -40.55 21.47 -6.22
N THR A 10 -41.35 21.17 -5.21
CA THR A 10 -41.11 21.07 -3.78
C THR A 10 -39.84 20.32 -3.38
N ALA A 11 -39.20 20.85 -2.35
CA ALA A 11 -38.01 20.36 -1.69
C ALA A 11 -38.17 18.92 -1.16
N ALA A 12 -37.25 18.04 -1.55
CA ALA A 12 -36.68 16.95 -0.74
C ALA A 12 -35.53 16.30 -1.53
N ALA A 13 -34.54 17.09 -1.94
CA ALA A 13 -33.27 16.53 -2.41
C ALA A 13 -32.40 16.27 -1.18
N ALA A 14 -32.54 15.09 -0.56
CA ALA A 14 -31.54 14.58 0.37
C ALA A 14 -30.29 14.23 -0.45
N ILE A 15 -29.42 15.22 -0.65
CA ILE A 15 -28.11 15.02 -1.26
C ILE A 15 -27.30 14.18 -0.27
N LEU A 16 -27.24 12.86 -0.50
CA LEU A 16 -26.31 11.96 0.18
C LEU A 16 -24.89 12.38 -0.24
N ALA A 17 -24.29 13.30 0.50
CA ALA A 17 -22.89 13.64 0.38
C ALA A 17 -22.08 12.47 0.93
N ALA A 18 -21.79 11.48 0.07
CA ALA A 18 -20.80 10.44 0.37
C ALA A 18 -19.43 11.12 0.39
N SER A 19 -18.95 11.45 1.59
CA SER A 19 -17.59 11.93 1.82
C SER A 19 -16.62 10.79 1.51
N PHE A 20 -15.98 10.86 0.34
CA PHE A 20 -14.81 10.07 0.00
C PHE A 20 -13.64 10.52 0.87
N LEU A 21 -13.42 9.81 1.98
CA LEU A 21 -12.19 9.99 2.75
C LEU A 21 -11.04 9.33 1.97
N PRO A 22 -9.94 10.05 1.66
CA PRO A 22 -8.77 9.40 1.10
C PRO A 22 -8.19 8.45 2.15
N THR A 23 -8.14 7.16 1.81
CA THR A 23 -7.40 6.17 2.59
C THR A 23 -5.91 6.48 2.42
N ILE A 24 -5.30 7.07 3.46
CA ILE A 24 -3.85 7.24 3.51
C ILE A 24 -3.27 5.84 3.75
N SER A 25 -2.84 5.19 2.68
CA SER A 25 -2.01 4.01 2.76
C SER A 25 -0.61 4.48 3.15
N SER A 26 -0.31 4.49 4.45
CA SER A 26 1.08 4.62 4.90
C SER A 26 1.78 3.32 4.53
N ALA A 27 2.64 3.37 3.52
CA ALA A 27 3.55 2.28 3.27
C ALA A 27 4.54 2.23 4.45
N SER A 28 4.64 1.06 5.09
CA SER A 28 5.46 0.91 6.29
C SER A 28 6.93 0.80 5.92
N GLU A 29 7.80 1.39 6.74
CA GLU A 29 9.24 1.22 6.61
C GLU A 29 9.66 -0.16 7.16
N ILE A 30 10.44 -0.91 6.39
CA ILE A 30 11.05 -2.17 6.83
C ILE A 30 12.57 -2.05 6.81
N SER A 31 13.22 -2.85 7.64
CA SER A 31 14.68 -3.00 7.65
C SER A 31 15.06 -4.41 7.20
N LEU A 32 15.95 -4.49 6.21
CA LEU A 32 16.50 -5.72 5.70
C LEU A 32 17.97 -5.80 6.06
N THR A 33 18.34 -6.77 6.88
CA THR A 33 19.72 -7.02 7.27
C THR A 33 20.29 -8.18 6.45
N LEU A 34 21.38 -7.98 5.72
CA LEU A 34 22.02 -9.05 4.96
C LEU A 34 22.62 -10.10 5.93
N LYS A 35 22.51 -11.38 5.56
CA LYS A 35 23.04 -12.50 6.36
C LYS A 35 24.56 -12.65 6.24
N GLU A 36 25.10 -12.29 5.08
CA GLU A 36 26.53 -12.46 4.78
C GLU A 36 27.37 -11.26 5.21
N GLN A 37 26.75 -10.08 5.23
CA GLN A 37 27.38 -8.81 5.55
C GLN A 37 26.43 -8.10 6.50
N ASP A 38 26.92 -7.59 7.64
CA ASP A 38 26.12 -6.87 8.65
C ASP A 38 25.70 -5.48 8.12
N ILE A 39 24.99 -5.48 7.00
CA ILE A 39 24.51 -4.32 6.27
C ILE A 39 23.01 -4.32 6.41
N THR A 40 22.48 -3.26 7.03
CA THR A 40 21.04 -3.03 7.17
C THR A 40 20.60 -1.99 6.16
N ILE A 41 19.55 -2.33 5.42
CA ILE A 41 18.91 -1.49 4.41
C ILE A 41 17.51 -1.17 4.91
N SER A 42 17.22 0.09 5.16
CA SER A 42 15.89 0.55 5.58
C SER A 42 15.24 1.34 4.45
N GLY A 43 13.95 1.11 4.24
CA GLY A 43 13.18 1.81 3.20
C GLY A 43 11.70 1.50 3.26
N GLU A 44 10.93 2.20 2.45
CA GLU A 44 9.48 2.02 2.38
C GLU A 44 9.16 0.70 1.69
N PHE A 45 8.39 -0.16 2.34
CA PHE A 45 8.03 -1.46 1.78
C PHE A 45 7.03 -1.30 0.64
N ALA A 46 7.46 -1.62 -0.57
CA ALA A 46 6.60 -1.59 -1.76
C ALA A 46 5.91 -2.94 -2.02
N GLY A 47 6.49 -4.04 -1.54
CA GLY A 47 5.90 -5.38 -1.64
C GLY A 47 6.92 -6.50 -1.68
N PHE A 48 6.43 -7.74 -1.80
CA PHE A 48 7.26 -8.94 -1.91
C PHE A 48 6.90 -9.71 -3.17
N GLN A 49 7.81 -9.78 -4.14
CA GLN A 49 7.57 -10.42 -5.44
C GLN A 49 8.82 -11.18 -5.90
N GLN A 50 8.63 -12.33 -6.56
CA GLN A 50 9.71 -13.15 -7.12
C GLN A 50 10.81 -13.51 -6.09
N ASP A 51 10.40 -13.84 -4.86
CA ASP A 51 11.31 -14.13 -3.74
C ASP A 51 12.25 -12.96 -3.36
N ALA A 52 11.85 -11.73 -3.68
CA ALA A 52 12.57 -10.51 -3.34
C ALA A 52 11.64 -9.49 -2.67
N TYR A 53 12.19 -8.82 -1.65
CA TYR A 53 11.60 -7.62 -1.07
C TYR A 53 11.83 -6.45 -2.01
N VAL A 54 10.76 -5.70 -2.28
CA VAL A 54 10.78 -4.48 -3.08
C VAL A 54 10.67 -3.31 -2.09
N LEU A 55 11.68 -2.44 -2.09
CA LEU A 55 11.71 -1.24 -1.26
C LEU A 55 11.72 -0.01 -2.15
N THR A 56 10.87 0.96 -1.84
CA THR A 56 10.94 2.28 -2.43
C THR A 56 11.95 3.11 -1.62
N THR A 57 13.03 3.51 -2.29
CA THR A 57 14.05 4.40 -1.73
C THR A 57 14.06 5.71 -2.47
N SER A 58 14.79 6.71 -1.97
CA SER A 58 14.99 7.99 -2.67
C SER A 58 15.70 7.84 -4.03
N ALA A 59 16.40 6.71 -4.26
CA ALA A 59 17.04 6.39 -5.54
C ALA A 59 16.13 5.62 -6.51
N GLY A 60 14.94 5.19 -6.06
CA GLY A 60 14.01 4.34 -6.82
C GLY A 60 13.70 3.02 -6.11
N GLU A 61 13.11 2.09 -6.86
CA GLU A 61 12.78 0.74 -6.38
C GLU A 61 14.04 -0.12 -6.26
N LEU A 62 14.23 -0.72 -5.09
CA LEU A 62 15.33 -1.63 -4.78
C LEU A 62 14.77 -3.03 -4.56
N TYR A 63 15.32 -4.00 -5.28
CA TYR A 63 14.93 -5.40 -5.22
C TYR A 63 15.99 -6.18 -4.42
N VAL A 64 15.61 -6.73 -3.28
CA VAL A 64 16.51 -7.42 -2.36
C VAL A 64 16.06 -8.87 -2.17
N PRO A 65 16.83 -9.88 -2.61
CA PRO A 65 16.41 -11.27 -2.52
C PRO A 65 16.27 -11.75 -1.07
N ALA A 66 15.11 -12.34 -0.74
CA ALA A 66 14.74 -12.77 0.62
C ALA A 66 15.69 -13.82 1.21
N GLN A 67 16.27 -14.65 0.33
CA GLN A 67 17.19 -15.73 0.69
C GLN A 67 18.37 -15.21 1.54
N TYR A 68 18.87 -14.02 1.21
CA TYR A 68 20.11 -13.46 1.73
C TYR A 68 19.90 -12.38 2.80
N VAL A 69 18.65 -12.09 3.15
CA VAL A 69 18.33 -11.05 4.14
C VAL A 69 17.45 -11.59 5.25
N THR A 70 17.54 -10.93 6.40
CA THR A 70 16.63 -11.05 7.53
C THR A 70 15.77 -9.79 7.52
N CYS A 71 14.46 -9.98 7.44
CA CYS A 71 13.50 -8.88 7.45
C CYS A 71 13.11 -8.58 8.90
N GLU A 72 13.24 -7.32 9.30
CA GLU A 72 12.80 -6.78 10.59
C GLU A 72 11.85 -5.59 10.36
N GLY A 73 10.66 -5.63 10.96
CA GLY A 73 9.62 -4.62 10.78
C GLY A 73 8.21 -5.19 10.88
N GLU A 74 7.21 -4.31 10.90
CA GLU A 74 5.79 -4.67 11.05
C GLU A 74 5.26 -5.44 9.81
N ASP A 75 5.79 -5.13 8.63
CA ASP A 75 5.45 -5.78 7.35
C ASP A 75 6.31 -7.00 7.00
N CYS A 76 7.25 -7.38 7.87
CA CYS A 76 8.05 -8.59 7.67
C CYS A 76 7.27 -9.89 7.97
N LEU A 77 5.99 -9.80 8.33
CA LEU A 77 5.11 -10.92 8.67
C LEU A 77 4.71 -11.81 7.46
N ILE A 78 5.24 -11.56 6.26
CA ILE A 78 4.81 -12.20 5.02
C ILE A 78 5.66 -13.45 4.68
N ILE A 79 5.85 -14.41 5.60
CA ILE A 79 6.24 -15.78 5.18
C ILE A 79 5.58 -16.90 6.00
N LEU A 80 4.53 -16.61 6.77
CA LEU A 80 3.74 -17.64 7.47
C LEU A 80 2.25 -17.66 7.09
N SER A 81 1.75 -16.65 6.37
CA SER A 81 0.30 -16.51 6.11
C SER A 81 -0.12 -16.61 4.63
N ALA A 82 0.82 -16.80 3.70
CA ALA A 82 0.53 -16.95 2.26
C ALA A 82 0.76 -18.38 1.74
N ASN A 83 0.90 -19.37 2.63
CA ASN A 83 0.97 -20.81 2.29
C ASN A 83 -0.12 -21.63 3.01
N THR A 84 -1.25 -20.99 3.33
CA THR A 84 -2.40 -21.66 3.98
C THR A 84 -3.68 -21.38 3.21
N ALA A 85 -3.70 -21.75 1.94
CA ALA A 85 -4.92 -21.80 1.14
C ALA A 85 -4.80 -22.89 0.05
N ASP A 86 -4.59 -24.15 0.44
CA ASP A 86 -5.06 -25.32 -0.33
C ASP A 86 -4.97 -26.62 0.50
N ASN A 87 -6.02 -26.95 1.27
CA ASN A 87 -6.53 -28.31 1.41
C ASN A 87 -7.99 -28.30 1.87
#